data_AF-A0AB33F411-F1
#
_entry.id   AF-A0AB33F411-F1
#
_cell.length_a   1.000
_cell.length_b   1.000
_cell.length_c   1.000
_cell.angle_alpha   90.00
_cell.angle_beta   90.00
_cell.angle_gamma   90.00
#
_symmetry.space_group_name_H-M   'P 1'
#
loop_
_entity.id
_entity.type
_entity.pdbx_description
1 polymer ?
#
loop_
_entity_poly.entity_id
_entity_poly.type
_entity_poly.pdbx_seq_one_letter_code
_entity_poly.pdbx_strand_id
1 'polypeptide(L)'
;MAADQARHEQVMKESTSAAVGSVLHQLQQMPHEHAFFYLNQLANISIQLLRAGGRQDDAVRCFLQAALRSLDGPPLLFMPEARVH
;
A
#
# COMPACT_ATOMS: atom_id res chain seq x y z
N MET A 1 17.43 27.08 -1.87
CA MET A 1 16.70 26.34 -0.83
C MET A 1 15.18 26.33 -1.08
N ALA A 2 14.50 27.48 -1.25
CA ALA A 2 13.06 27.49 -1.54
C ALA A 2 12.65 26.83 -2.89
N ALA A 3 13.47 26.98 -3.94
CA ALA A 3 13.20 26.39 -5.26
C ALA A 3 13.34 24.85 -5.28
N ASP A 4 14.24 24.28 -4.47
CA ASP A 4 14.38 22.83 -4.31
C ASP A 4 13.19 22.23 -3.55
N GLN A 5 12.67 22.93 -2.56
CA GLN A 5 11.53 22.46 -1.76
C GLN A 5 10.24 22.45 -2.58
N ALA A 6 9.96 23.51 -3.36
CA ALA A 6 8.82 23.54 -4.28
C ALA A 6 8.90 22.44 -5.35
N ARG A 7 10.11 22.17 -5.87
CA ARG A 7 10.34 21.08 -6.83
C ARG A 7 10.11 19.70 -6.19
N HIS A 8 10.53 19.51 -4.94
CA HIS A 8 10.33 18.27 -4.20
C HIS A 8 8.84 18.02 -3.92
N GLU A 9 8.11 19.04 -3.48
CA GLU A 9 6.67 18.96 -3.24
C GLU A 9 5.89 18.63 -4.51
N GLN A 10 6.28 19.23 -5.64
CA GLN A 10 5.63 18.95 -6.91
C GLN A 10 5.88 17.51 -7.39
N VAL A 11 7.12 17.01 -7.29
CA VAL A 11 7.46 15.61 -7.60
C VAL A 11 6.68 14.65 -6.70
N MET A 12 6.57 14.95 -5.41
CA MET A 12 5.79 14.13 -4.48
C MET A 12 4.30 14.14 -4.81
N LYS A 13 3.75 15.29 -5.21
CA LYS A 13 2.34 15.41 -5.61
C LYS A 13 2.02 14.61 -6.87
N GLU A 14 2.88 14.71 -7.88
CA GLU A 14 2.75 13.97 -9.14
C GLU A 14 2.86 12.45 -8.91
N SER A 15 3.87 12.03 -8.12
CA SER A 15 4.06 10.62 -7.73
C SER A 15 2.87 10.07 -6.94
N THR A 16 2.36 10.83 -5.98
CA THR A 16 1.18 10.44 -5.19
C THR A 16 -0.07 10.32 -6.08
N SER A 17 -0.28 11.28 -6.99
CA SER A 17 -1.42 11.23 -7.92
C SER A 17 -1.34 10.03 -8.86
N ALA A 18 -0.15 9.68 -9.36
CA ALA A 18 0.05 8.51 -10.20
C ALA A 18 -0.21 7.20 -9.42
N ALA A 19 0.26 7.11 -8.18
CA ALA A 19 0.01 5.97 -7.31
C ALA A 19 -1.48 5.77 -7.02
N VAL A 20 -2.22 6.85 -6.70
CA VAL A 20 -3.67 6.81 -6.50
C VAL A 20 -4.40 6.40 -7.78
N GLY A 21 -3.98 6.93 -8.93
CA GLY A 21 -4.55 6.56 -10.23
C GLY A 21 -4.37 5.07 -10.55
N SER A 22 -3.20 4.52 -10.25
CA SER A 22 -2.91 3.08 -10.43
C SER A 22 -3.79 2.22 -9.54
N VAL A 23 -3.97 2.58 -8.26
CA VAL A 23 -4.85 1.87 -7.32
C VAL A 23 -6.31 1.89 -7.80
N LEU A 24 -6.81 3.05 -8.24
CA LEU A 24 -8.18 3.17 -8.74
C LEU A 24 -8.40 2.34 -10.00
N HIS A 25 -7.45 2.35 -10.93
CA HIS A 25 -7.51 1.51 -12.12
C HIS A 25 -7.56 0.02 -11.75
N GLN A 26 -6.73 -0.41 -10.78
CA GLN A 26 -6.68 -1.80 -10.33
C GLN A 26 -7.98 -2.23 -9.64
N LEU A 27 -8.61 -1.35 -8.86
CA LEU A 27 -9.93 -1.59 -8.26
C LEU A 27 -11.04 -1.75 -9.29
N GLN A 28 -11.02 -0.98 -10.39
CA GLN A 28 -12.02 -1.08 -11.45
C GLN A 28 -11.95 -2.41 -12.20
N GLN A 29 -10.78 -3.05 -12.25
CA GLN A 29 -10.56 -4.34 -12.92
C GLN A 29 -10.79 -5.54 -11.97
N MET A 30 -11.05 -5.28 -10.69
CA MET A 30 -11.13 -6.31 -9.66
C MET A 30 -12.60 -6.67 -9.35
N PRO A 31 -12.91 -7.97 -9.14
CA PRO A 31 -14.21 -8.37 -8.61
C PRO A 31 -14.51 -7.65 -7.28
N HIS A 32 -15.75 -7.18 -7.10
CA HIS A 32 -16.15 -6.39 -5.92
C HIS A 32 -15.84 -7.10 -4.59
N GLU A 33 -15.96 -8.43 -4.55
CA GLU A 33 -15.63 -9.28 -3.40
C GLU A 33 -14.15 -9.21 -2.97
N HIS A 34 -13.24 -8.91 -3.89
CA HIS A 34 -11.81 -8.79 -3.60
C HIS A 34 -11.38 -7.34 -3.30
N ALA A 35 -12.15 -6.35 -3.77
CA ALA A 35 -11.83 -4.94 -3.60
C ALA A 35 -11.69 -4.53 -2.13
N PHE A 36 -12.56 -5.05 -1.25
CA PHE A 36 -12.48 -4.77 0.19
C PHE A 36 -11.17 -5.27 0.81
N PHE A 37 -10.78 -6.53 0.53
CA PHE A 37 -9.55 -7.12 1.06
C PHE A 37 -8.31 -6.39 0.53
N TYR A 38 -8.29 -6.07 -0.76
CA TYR A 38 -7.21 -5.32 -1.39
C TYR A 38 -7.04 -3.94 -0.75
N LEU A 39 -8.12 -3.17 -0.58
CA LEU A 39 -8.09 -1.87 0.09
C LEU A 39 -7.60 -1.96 1.54
N ASN A 40 -8.02 -2.99 2.26
CA ASN A 40 -7.65 -3.19 3.66
C ASN A 40 -6.16 -3.55 3.80
N GLN A 41 -5.63 -4.40 2.93
CA GLN A 41 -4.20 -4.69 2.86
C GLN A 41 -3.38 -3.44 2.49
N LEU A 42 -3.81 -2.70 1.47
CA LEU A 42 -3.15 -1.48 1.03
C LEU A 42 -3.08 -0.43 2.14
N ALA A 43 -4.18 -0.25 2.90
CA ALA A 43 -4.23 0.64 4.04
C ALA A 43 -3.24 0.23 5.14
N ASN A 44 -3.21 -1.06 5.49
CA ASN A 44 -2.27 -1.58 6.50
C ASN A 44 -0.80 -1.39 6.07
N ILE A 45 -0.47 -1.68 4.81
CA ILE A 45 0.87 -1.48 4.25
C ILE A 45 1.26 0.00 4.35
N SER A 46 0.36 0.90 3.93
CA SER A 46 0.59 2.34 3.95
C SER A 46 0.82 2.87 5.37
N ILE A 47 0.06 2.39 6.36
CA ILE A 47 0.26 2.76 7.78
C ILE A 47 1.64 2.33 8.27
N GLN A 48 2.07 1.10 7.96
CA GLN A 48 3.39 0.63 8.39
C GLN A 48 4.53 1.40 7.71
N LEU A 49 4.36 1.82 6.45
CA LEU A 49 5.33 2.66 5.75
C LEU A 49 5.40 4.08 6.35
N LEU A 50 4.26 4.65 6.72
CA LEU A 50 4.22 5.94 7.43
C LEU A 50 4.92 5.83 8.79
N ARG A 51 4.68 4.75 9.53
CA ARG A 51 5.36 4.47 10.82
C ARG A 51 6.86 4.26 10.66
N ALA A 52 7.29 3.67 9.54
CA ALA A 52 8.70 3.53 9.20
C ALA A 52 9.37 4.88 8.91
N GLY A 53 8.61 5.96 8.71
CA GLY A 53 9.15 7.32 8.64
C GLY A 53 10.12 7.55 7.48
N GLY A 54 9.94 6.84 6.36
CA GLY A 54 10.84 6.93 5.20
C GLY A 54 12.20 6.26 5.40
N ARG A 55 12.38 5.43 6.44
CA ARG A 55 13.57 4.60 6.62
C ARG A 55 13.75 3.67 5.42
N GLN A 56 14.98 3.58 4.92
CA GLN A 56 15.35 2.73 3.79
C GLN A 56 16.23 1.53 4.23
N ASP A 57 16.10 1.11 5.49
CA ASP A 57 16.85 -0.04 5.98
C ASP A 57 16.31 -1.37 5.42
N ASP A 58 17.12 -2.43 5.56
CA ASP A 58 16.81 -3.73 4.97
C ASP A 58 15.51 -4.34 5.51
N ALA A 59 15.09 -3.98 6.72
CA ALA A 59 13.81 -4.43 7.29
C ALA A 59 12.63 -3.80 6.55
N VAL A 60 12.68 -2.49 6.25
CA VAL A 60 11.64 -1.81 5.45
C VAL A 60 11.62 -2.35 4.02
N ARG A 61 12.78 -2.62 3.41
CA ARG A 61 12.86 -3.23 2.07
C ARG A 61 12.26 -4.64 2.05
N CYS A 62 12.58 -5.47 3.04
CA CYS A 62 12.02 -6.81 3.18
C CYS A 62 10.50 -6.77 3.40
N PHE A 63 10.02 -5.84 4.22
CA PHE A 63 8.59 -5.60 4.43
C PHE A 63 7.90 -5.21 3.13
N LEU A 64 8.44 -4.26 2.37
CA LEU A 64 7.89 -3.83 1.08
C LEU A 64 7.80 -4.97 0.08
N GLN A 65 8.82 -5.81 0.00
CA GLN A 65 8.80 -6.99 -0.89
C GLN A 65 7.71 -8.00 -0.49
N ALA A 66 7.55 -8.26 0.81
CA ALA A 66 6.50 -9.14 1.31
C ALA A 66 5.10 -8.55 1.09
N ALA A 67 4.94 -7.25 1.33
CA ALA A 67 3.72 -6.48 1.10
C ALA A 67 3.28 -6.52 -0.36
N LEU A 68 4.19 -6.27 -1.31
CA LEU A 68 3.90 -6.35 -2.74
C LEU A 68 3.44 -7.76 -3.15
N ARG A 69 4.14 -8.80 -2.70
CA ARG A 69 3.73 -10.19 -2.95
C ARG A 69 2.36 -10.52 -2.38
N SER A 70 1.96 -9.91 -1.27
CA SER A 70 0.64 -10.13 -0.68
C SER A 70 -0.50 -9.52 -1.50
N LEU A 71 -0.22 -8.46 -2.28
CA LEU A 71 -1.20 -7.83 -3.18
C LEU A 71 -1.42 -8.65 -4.47
N ASP A 72 -0.42 -9.43 -4.90
CA ASP A 72 -0.51 -10.34 -6.05
C ASP A 72 -1.06 -11.74 -5.68
N GLY A 73 -1.12 -12.04 -4.37
CA GLY A 73 -1.62 -13.32 -3.88
C GLY A 73 -3.15 -13.37 -3.85
N PRO A 74 -3.76 -14.57 -3.99
CA PRO A 74 -5.18 -14.71 -3.70
C PRO A 74 -5.44 -14.24 -2.27
N PRO A 75 -6.56 -13.53 -2.00
CA PRO A 75 -6.88 -13.07 -0.66
C PRO A 75 -6.89 -14.28 0.27
N LEU A 76 -5.87 -14.36 1.12
CA LEU A 76 -5.83 -15.38 2.15
C LEU A 76 -6.92 -15.00 3.14
N LEU A 77 -8.06 -15.69 3.03
CA LEU A 77 -9.09 -15.76 4.07
C LEU A 77 -8.47 -16.46 5.30
N PHE A 78 -7.49 -15.82 5.94
CA PHE A 78 -7.16 -16.15 7.32
C PHE A 78 -8.29 -15.58 8.15
N MET A 79 -9.33 -16.40 8.39
CA MET A 79 -10.13 -16.27 9.59
C MET A 79 -9.23 -16.71 10.74
N PRO A 80 -8.68 -15.79 11.55
CA PRO A 80 -8.00 -16.19 12.76
C PRO A 80 -9.13 -16.53 13.74
N GLU A 81 -9.45 -17.81 13.81
CA GLU A 81 -10.27 -18.38 14.87
C GLU A 81 -11.63 -17.67 15.02
N ALA A 82 -12.63 -18.10 14.26
CA ALA A 82 -13.98 -18.16 14.81
C ALA A 82 -13.91 -19.08 16.05
N ARG A 83 -13.50 -18.54 17.20
CA ARG A 83 -13.63 -19.21 18.48
C ARG A 83 -15.11 -19.39 18.74
N VAL A 84 -15.61 -20.54 18.34
CA VAL A 84 -16.88 -21.06 18.81
C VAL A 84 -16.66 -21.37 20.29
N HIS A 85 -17.19 -20.50 21.15
CA HIS A 85 -17.44 -20.80 22.56
C HIS A 85 -18.86 -21.34 22.69
#